data_AF-A0A1B7NNC0-F1
#
_entry.id   AF-A0A1B7NNC0-F1
#
_cell.length_a   1.000
_cell.length_b   1.000
_cell.length_c   1.000
_cell.angle_alpha   90.00
_cell.angle_beta   90.00
_cell.angle_gamma   90.00
#
_symmetry.space_group_name_H-M   'P 1'
#
loop_
_entity.id
_entity.type
_entity.pdbx_description
1 polymer ?
#
loop_
_entity_poly.entity_id
_entity_poly.type
_entity_poly.pdbx_seq_one_letter_code
_entity_poly.pdbx_strand_id
1 'polypeptide(L)'
;MSKRKRPEELDDTSSKVSKAARFNIHTLKRLQKAVIANPEIDLTSYFPKDYSRRLTEMQTLLPPSMSPVTEDDIRVFLRPSEPTAIIFPLAEPVRSLLADADMSKALVGLMQRCEILWKSPFPRKKMVFKSDGNIVIKAIKNALDYTEYTTLQYLEVHKPTVPAPRPSGLLRMRDVSLIFMTYTSTTTLADIWAGLDISQKRSLSHSNGTPLGGVGGEGCKDVRRHLRCSTEPILATKDFKDFLFPSLRAPIFTEFIDRLCQSCIPPQQLEVRCVLTHGDLRPDNITVESSNDCQFRITGLLDWEYSGFYPEYHELIKSMNSLSSAVDDDWYRFLPECISLERYGMWWLLDYAQGAFKE
;
A
#
# COMPACT_ATOMS: atom_id res chain seq x y z
N MET A 1 -34.77 44.85 -17.86
CA MET A 1 -35.26 43.90 -16.82
C MET A 1 -35.51 42.55 -17.47
N SER A 2 -34.66 41.56 -17.22
CA SER A 2 -35.05 40.14 -17.21
C SER A 2 -33.92 39.36 -16.54
N LYS A 3 -34.20 38.78 -15.37
CA LYS A 3 -33.27 38.03 -14.53
C LYS A 3 -33.02 36.66 -15.17
N ARG A 4 -31.80 36.37 -15.63
CA ARG A 4 -31.34 34.99 -15.84
C ARG A 4 -30.69 34.50 -14.55
N LYS A 5 -31.35 33.58 -13.86
CA LYS A 5 -30.79 32.79 -12.74
C LYS A 5 -29.54 32.06 -13.23
N ARG A 6 -28.39 32.25 -12.55
CA ARG A 6 -27.25 31.33 -12.62
C ARG A 6 -27.66 29.99 -12.01
N PRO A 7 -27.19 28.84 -12.54
CA PRO A 7 -27.22 27.61 -11.77
C PRO A 7 -26.29 27.79 -10.56
N GLU A 8 -26.82 27.50 -9.37
CA GLU A 8 -26.04 27.40 -8.15
C GLU A 8 -25.00 26.29 -8.33
N GLU A 9 -23.72 26.66 -8.23
CA GLU A 9 -22.64 25.69 -8.00
C GLU A 9 -22.89 25.06 -6.63
N LEU A 10 -23.11 23.74 -6.65
CA LEU A 10 -23.25 22.95 -5.45
C LEU A 10 -21.90 22.87 -4.75
N ASP A 11 -21.86 23.57 -3.63
CA ASP A 11 -20.82 23.66 -2.63
C ASP A 11 -20.31 22.27 -2.17
N ASP A 12 -18.99 22.20 -2.00
CA ASP A 12 -18.22 21.01 -1.67
C ASP A 12 -18.47 20.60 -0.22
N THR A 13 -19.33 19.61 -0.03
CA THR A 13 -19.58 18.94 1.25
C THR A 13 -19.08 17.50 1.16
N SER A 14 -17.77 17.31 1.04
CA SER A 14 -17.15 15.97 1.02
C SER A 14 -17.01 15.36 2.42
N SER A 15 -18.15 15.06 3.05
CA SER A 15 -18.25 13.88 3.91
C SER A 15 -19.62 13.22 3.72
N LYS A 16 -19.61 11.88 3.54
CA LYS A 16 -20.79 10.97 3.47
C LYS A 16 -21.48 10.76 2.11
N VAL A 17 -20.74 10.41 1.06
CA VAL A 17 -21.37 9.83 -0.15
C VAL A 17 -21.45 8.30 -0.01
N SER A 18 -22.67 7.75 0.06
CA SER A 18 -22.94 6.31 0.25
C SER A 18 -22.34 5.45 -0.89
N LYS A 19 -22.16 4.15 -0.66
CA LYS A 19 -21.65 3.21 -1.68
C LYS A 19 -22.51 3.24 -2.95
N ALA A 20 -23.85 3.30 -2.77
CA ALA A 20 -24.81 3.47 -3.85
C ALA A 20 -24.61 4.80 -4.61
N ALA A 21 -24.39 5.90 -3.89
CA ALA A 21 -24.17 7.20 -4.51
C ALA A 21 -22.84 7.27 -5.28
N ARG A 22 -21.76 6.66 -4.77
CA ARG A 22 -20.48 6.52 -5.50
C ARG A 22 -20.63 5.68 -6.78
N PHE A 23 -21.41 4.61 -6.73
CA PHE A 23 -21.72 3.77 -7.89
C PHE A 23 -22.51 4.54 -8.97
N ASN A 24 -23.48 5.36 -8.57
CA ASN A 24 -24.23 6.23 -9.46
C ASN A 24 -23.32 7.29 -10.12
N ILE A 25 -22.47 7.96 -9.33
CA ILE A 25 -21.53 8.97 -9.83
C ILE A 25 -20.57 8.37 -10.85
N HIS A 26 -20.02 7.18 -10.58
CA HIS A 26 -19.13 6.49 -11.51
C HIS A 26 -19.84 6.13 -12.82
N THR A 27 -21.05 5.59 -12.74
CA THR A 27 -21.85 5.23 -13.92
C THR A 27 -22.17 6.47 -14.75
N LEU A 28 -22.55 7.58 -14.11
CA LEU A 28 -22.82 8.86 -14.79
C LEU A 28 -21.58 9.39 -15.51
N LYS A 29 -20.41 9.38 -14.87
CA LYS A 29 -19.14 9.80 -15.50
C LYS A 29 -18.80 8.98 -16.75
N ARG A 30 -19.09 7.67 -16.75
CA ARG A 30 -18.88 6.82 -17.93
C ARG A 30 -19.84 7.18 -19.07
N LEU A 31 -21.11 7.41 -18.76
CA LEU A 31 -22.10 7.83 -19.76
C LEU A 31 -21.76 9.21 -20.34
N GLN A 32 -21.34 10.16 -19.50
CA GLN A 32 -20.88 11.47 -19.95
C GLN A 32 -19.70 11.37 -20.92
N LYS A 33 -18.70 10.52 -20.61
CA LYS A 33 -17.59 10.26 -21.55
C LYS A 33 -18.06 9.65 -22.87
N ALA A 34 -19.04 8.75 -22.82
CA ALA A 34 -19.60 8.13 -24.03
C ALA A 34 -20.32 9.15 -24.92
N VAL A 35 -21.10 10.07 -24.34
CA VAL A 35 -21.78 11.17 -25.08
C VAL A 35 -20.77 12.16 -25.66
N ILE A 36 -19.72 12.50 -24.92
CA ILE A 36 -18.65 13.39 -25.43
C ILE A 36 -17.97 12.77 -26.66
N ALA A 37 -17.74 11.45 -26.64
CA ALA A 37 -17.10 10.74 -27.75
C ALA A 37 -18.05 10.53 -28.95
N ASN A 38 -19.34 10.28 -28.69
CA ASN A 38 -20.37 10.15 -29.70
C ASN A 38 -21.70 10.73 -29.18
N PRO A 39 -22.09 11.95 -29.61
CA PRO A 39 -23.31 12.60 -29.13
C PRO A 39 -24.61 11.86 -29.43
N GLU A 40 -24.62 10.98 -30.45
CA GLU A 40 -25.80 10.22 -30.87
C GLU A 40 -25.79 8.77 -30.34
N ILE A 41 -24.94 8.46 -29.37
CA ILE A 41 -24.81 7.10 -28.84
C ILE A 41 -26.09 6.62 -28.15
N ASP A 42 -26.49 5.38 -28.41
CA ASP A 42 -27.53 4.71 -27.62
C ASP A 42 -26.99 4.43 -26.21
N LEU A 43 -27.39 5.26 -25.26
CA LEU A 43 -26.97 5.15 -23.86
C LEU A 43 -27.36 3.80 -23.23
N THR A 44 -28.44 3.16 -23.69
CA THR A 44 -28.87 1.88 -23.13
C THR A 44 -27.90 0.75 -23.45
N SER A 45 -27.17 0.86 -24.57
CA SER A 45 -26.10 -0.07 -24.95
C SER A 45 -24.83 0.06 -24.09
N TYR A 46 -24.59 1.26 -23.53
CA TYR A 46 -23.44 1.58 -22.67
C TYR A 46 -23.76 1.51 -21.18
N PHE A 47 -25.04 1.48 -20.83
CA PHE A 47 -25.48 1.34 -19.45
C PHE A 47 -25.21 -0.08 -18.93
N PRO A 48 -24.67 -0.28 -17.72
CA PRO A 48 -24.43 -1.62 -17.20
C PRO A 48 -25.74 -2.41 -17.07
N LYS A 49 -25.81 -3.59 -17.69
CA LYS A 49 -27.02 -4.44 -17.72
C LYS A 49 -27.49 -4.87 -16.31
N ASP A 50 -26.57 -4.93 -15.35
CA ASP A 50 -26.80 -5.32 -13.96
C ASP A 50 -26.89 -4.13 -12.99
N TYR A 51 -26.95 -2.89 -13.52
CA TYR A 51 -26.92 -1.67 -12.71
C TYR A 51 -27.99 -1.66 -11.62
N SER A 52 -29.26 -1.94 -11.97
CA SER A 52 -30.37 -1.88 -11.01
C SER A 52 -30.20 -2.88 -9.87
N ARG A 53 -29.76 -4.11 -10.18
CA ARG A 53 -29.48 -5.14 -9.16
C ARG A 53 -28.38 -4.66 -8.20
N ARG A 54 -27.27 -4.18 -8.76
CA ARG A 54 -26.13 -3.69 -7.97
C ARG A 54 -26.45 -2.45 -7.15
N LEU A 55 -27.29 -1.55 -7.67
CA LEU A 55 -27.73 -0.37 -6.95
C LEU A 55 -28.60 -0.77 -5.76
N THR A 56 -29.55 -1.68 -5.95
CA THR A 56 -30.39 -2.21 -4.88
C THR A 56 -29.57 -2.90 -3.79
N GLU A 57 -28.60 -3.75 -4.15
CA GLU A 57 -27.67 -4.38 -3.20
C GLU A 57 -26.87 -3.37 -2.37
N MET A 58 -26.54 -2.21 -2.96
CA MET A 58 -25.80 -1.15 -2.28
C MET A 58 -26.70 -0.24 -1.43
N GLN A 59 -28.01 -0.24 -1.67
CA GLN A 59 -29.01 0.53 -0.92
C GLN A 59 -29.57 -0.21 0.30
N THR A 60 -29.52 -1.55 0.32
CA THR A 60 -30.17 -2.40 1.34
C THR A 60 -29.31 -2.73 2.57
N LEU A 61 -28.10 -2.17 2.72
CA LEU A 61 -27.27 -2.37 3.91
C LEU A 61 -27.85 -1.61 5.13
N LEU A 62 -28.67 -2.31 5.93
CA LEU A 62 -29.12 -1.93 7.28
C LEU A 62 -27.94 -2.00 8.31
N PRO A 63 -28.05 -1.32 9.47
CA PRO A 63 -26.97 -1.23 10.48
C PRO A 63 -26.60 -2.60 11.07
N PRO A 64 -25.40 -2.76 11.68
CA PRO A 64 -24.79 -4.07 11.88
C PRO A 64 -25.49 -4.83 13.00
N SER A 65 -26.36 -5.77 12.62
CA SER A 65 -26.61 -6.94 13.46
C SER A 65 -25.44 -7.89 13.27
N MET A 66 -24.95 -8.45 14.37
CA MET A 66 -23.93 -9.50 14.36
C MET A 66 -24.39 -10.64 13.45
N SER A 67 -23.83 -10.69 12.25
CA SER A 67 -24.22 -11.60 11.16
C SER A 67 -22.96 -12.21 10.54
N PRO A 68 -23.06 -13.43 9.98
CA PRO A 68 -21.93 -14.30 9.74
C PRO A 68 -21.00 -13.75 8.68
N VAL A 69 -19.72 -14.11 8.81
CA VAL A 69 -18.62 -13.93 7.85
C VAL A 69 -19.17 -13.88 6.42
N THR A 70 -19.28 -12.68 5.84
CA THR A 70 -19.79 -12.47 4.47
C THR A 70 -18.91 -13.22 3.47
N GLU A 71 -19.45 -13.66 2.31
CA GLU A 71 -18.68 -14.41 1.30
C GLU A 71 -17.35 -13.75 0.86
N ASP A 72 -17.27 -12.43 1.02
CA ASP A 72 -16.09 -11.62 0.75
C ASP A 72 -15.05 -11.58 1.89
N ASP A 73 -15.15 -12.37 2.95
CA ASP A 73 -14.20 -12.31 4.07
C ASP A 73 -13.15 -13.43 4.00
N ILE A 74 -11.86 -13.12 4.19
CA ILE A 74 -10.79 -14.14 4.16
C ILE A 74 -10.97 -15.23 5.21
N ARG A 75 -11.68 -14.95 6.31
CA ARG A 75 -11.94 -15.90 7.39
C ARG A 75 -12.72 -17.14 6.92
N VAL A 76 -13.42 -17.08 5.78
CA VAL A 76 -14.09 -18.25 5.16
C VAL A 76 -13.13 -19.40 4.82
N PHE A 77 -11.83 -19.11 4.69
CA PHE A 77 -10.80 -20.11 4.40
C PHE A 77 -10.20 -20.74 5.65
N LEU A 78 -10.49 -20.21 6.84
CA LEU A 78 -10.03 -20.75 8.10
C LEU A 78 -11.03 -21.79 8.59
N ARG A 79 -10.59 -23.04 8.75
CA ARG A 79 -11.45 -24.13 9.20
C ARG A 79 -10.81 -24.87 10.37
N PRO A 80 -11.60 -25.25 11.38
CA PRO A 80 -11.14 -26.16 12.42
C PRO A 80 -10.58 -27.45 11.82
N SER A 81 -9.53 -27.99 12.42
CA SER A 81 -8.82 -29.21 12.02
C SER A 81 -7.96 -29.09 10.76
N GLU A 82 -7.88 -27.91 10.13
CA GLU A 82 -6.90 -27.68 9.05
C GLU A 82 -5.47 -27.64 9.64
N PRO A 83 -4.46 -28.14 8.90
CA PRO A 83 -3.07 -28.10 9.33
C PRO A 83 -2.61 -26.67 9.64
N THR A 84 -1.98 -26.52 10.80
CA THR A 84 -1.33 -25.27 11.22
C THR A 84 0.19 -25.47 11.27
N ALA A 85 0.93 -24.43 10.89
CA ALA A 85 2.38 -24.40 10.97
C ALA A 85 2.82 -23.06 11.57
N ILE A 86 3.61 -23.12 12.63
CA ILE A 86 4.34 -21.96 13.15
C ILE A 86 5.52 -21.74 12.22
N ILE A 87 5.48 -20.67 11.43
CA ILE A 87 6.55 -20.31 10.50
C ILE A 87 7.63 -19.51 11.23
N PHE A 88 7.20 -18.59 12.10
CA PHE A 88 8.06 -17.85 13.01
C PHE A 88 7.54 -17.95 14.45
N PRO A 89 8.42 -18.05 15.46
CA PRO A 89 8.03 -18.26 16.86
C PRO A 89 6.98 -17.25 17.34
N LEU A 90 5.95 -17.74 18.02
CA LEU A 90 4.91 -16.90 18.62
C LEU A 90 5.42 -16.25 19.90
N ALA A 91 5.15 -14.95 20.10
CA ALA A 91 5.40 -14.25 21.34
C ALA A 91 4.39 -14.66 22.42
N GLU A 92 4.73 -14.45 23.70
CA GLU A 92 3.92 -14.89 24.84
C GLU A 92 2.45 -14.41 24.80
N PRO A 93 2.14 -13.16 24.42
CA PRO A 93 0.75 -12.72 24.29
C PRO A 93 -0.04 -13.54 23.26
N VAL A 94 0.59 -13.90 22.14
CA VAL A 94 -0.05 -14.70 21.08
C VAL A 94 -0.17 -16.17 21.49
N ARG A 95 0.82 -16.72 22.20
CA ARG A 95 0.74 -18.08 22.77
C ARG A 95 -0.41 -18.19 23.76
N SER A 96 -0.54 -17.22 24.65
CA SER A 96 -1.62 -17.15 25.64
C SER A 96 -3.00 -17.12 24.97
N LEU A 97 -3.16 -16.38 23.87
CA LEU A 97 -4.40 -16.35 23.08
C LEU A 97 -4.75 -17.71 22.42
N LEU A 98 -3.79 -18.63 22.33
CA LEU A 98 -3.92 -19.93 21.66
C LEU A 98 -3.72 -21.14 22.59
N ALA A 99 -3.55 -20.92 23.91
CA ALA A 99 -3.04 -21.93 24.85
C ALA A 99 -4.01 -23.09 25.16
N ASP A 100 -5.33 -22.88 25.05
CA ASP A 100 -6.32 -23.74 25.68
C ASP A 100 -7.07 -24.71 24.73
N ALA A 101 -6.69 -24.78 23.46
CA ALA A 101 -7.36 -25.67 22.51
C ALA A 101 -6.40 -26.25 21.46
N ASP A 102 -6.91 -27.20 20.68
CA ASP A 102 -6.34 -27.52 19.37
C ASP A 102 -6.07 -26.21 18.61
N MET A 103 -4.81 -26.00 18.20
CA MET A 103 -4.33 -24.72 17.67
C MET A 103 -5.20 -24.19 16.52
N SER A 104 -5.69 -25.09 15.66
CA SER A 104 -6.56 -24.71 14.54
C SER A 104 -7.91 -24.20 15.04
N LYS A 105 -8.50 -24.83 16.07
CA LYS A 105 -9.76 -24.40 16.70
C LYS A 105 -9.58 -23.07 17.44
N ALA A 106 -8.51 -22.94 18.22
CA ALA A 106 -8.20 -21.72 18.95
C ALA A 106 -8.05 -20.53 17.98
N LEU A 107 -7.31 -20.72 16.89
CA LEU A 107 -7.09 -19.71 15.88
C LEU A 107 -8.39 -19.29 15.17
N VAL A 108 -9.22 -20.24 14.76
CA VAL A 108 -10.52 -19.94 14.14
C VAL A 108 -11.40 -19.15 15.10
N GLY A 109 -11.47 -19.58 16.37
CA GLY A 109 -12.21 -18.88 17.41
C GLY A 109 -11.69 -17.47 17.66
N LEU A 110 -10.36 -17.28 17.67
CA LEU A 110 -9.71 -15.97 17.78
C LEU A 110 -10.15 -15.05 16.63
N MET A 111 -9.97 -15.51 15.38
CA MET A 111 -10.27 -14.73 14.18
C MET A 111 -11.75 -14.36 14.03
N GLN A 112 -12.66 -15.18 14.57
CA GLN A 112 -14.09 -14.87 14.61
C GLN A 112 -14.42 -13.69 15.55
N ARG A 113 -13.67 -13.54 16.64
CA ARG A 113 -13.85 -12.43 17.61
C ARG A 113 -13.15 -11.14 17.19
N CYS A 114 -12.13 -11.24 16.33
CA CYS A 114 -11.38 -10.07 15.91
C CYS A 114 -12.25 -9.06 15.13
N GLU A 115 -12.02 -7.79 15.41
CA GLU A 115 -12.56 -6.65 14.66
C GLU A 115 -11.81 -6.53 13.32
N ILE A 116 -12.51 -6.11 12.27
CA ILE A 116 -11.88 -5.82 10.98
C ILE A 116 -11.34 -4.38 11.02
N LEU A 117 -10.02 -4.22 10.99
CA LEU A 117 -9.39 -2.90 10.86
C LEU A 117 -9.37 -2.43 9.42
N TRP A 118 -9.10 -3.35 8.48
CA TRP A 118 -8.94 -2.97 7.08
C TRP A 118 -9.24 -4.13 6.11
N LYS A 119 -9.78 -3.77 4.94
CA LYS A 119 -10.07 -4.68 3.83
C LYS A 119 -9.34 -4.20 2.58
N SER A 120 -8.57 -5.09 1.95
CA SER A 120 -8.00 -4.79 0.63
C SER A 120 -9.09 -4.72 -0.45
N PRO A 121 -8.79 -4.19 -1.65
CA PRO A 121 -9.68 -4.29 -2.81
C PRO A 121 -10.07 -5.74 -3.16
N PHE A 122 -9.30 -6.72 -2.70
CA PHE A 122 -9.58 -8.15 -2.80
C PHE A 122 -9.62 -8.77 -1.40
N PRO A 123 -10.68 -8.55 -0.61
CA PRO A 123 -10.74 -8.96 0.79
C PRO A 123 -10.48 -10.46 1.04
N ARG A 124 -10.78 -11.33 0.08
CA ARG A 124 -10.46 -12.77 0.13
C ARG A 124 -8.96 -13.09 0.03
N LYS A 125 -8.13 -12.09 -0.30
CA LYS A 125 -6.67 -12.19 -0.44
C LYS A 125 -5.92 -11.55 0.73
N LYS A 126 -6.33 -10.37 1.19
CA LYS A 126 -5.64 -9.64 2.26
C LYS A 126 -6.63 -8.85 3.11
N MET A 127 -6.59 -9.05 4.42
CA MET A 127 -7.35 -8.29 5.42
C MET A 127 -6.52 -8.10 6.69
N VAL A 128 -6.82 -7.05 7.45
CA VAL A 128 -6.17 -6.75 8.72
C VAL A 128 -7.24 -6.72 9.82
N PHE A 129 -6.93 -7.38 10.93
CA PHE A 129 -7.82 -7.58 12.06
C PHE A 129 -7.18 -7.08 13.35
N LYS A 130 -8.01 -6.59 14.27
CA LYS A 130 -7.62 -6.30 15.66
C LYS A 130 -8.12 -7.39 16.57
N SER A 131 -7.23 -7.90 17.39
CA SER A 131 -7.58 -8.83 18.47
C SER A 131 -7.58 -8.12 19.82
N ASP A 132 -7.94 -8.83 20.87
CA ASP A 132 -7.83 -8.34 22.23
C ASP A 132 -6.37 -7.99 22.58
N GLY A 133 -6.19 -7.02 23.47
CA GLY A 133 -4.87 -6.48 23.77
C GLY A 133 -4.30 -5.62 22.63
N ASN A 134 -2.98 -5.44 22.63
CA ASN A 134 -2.29 -4.62 21.64
C ASN A 134 -1.89 -5.42 20.38
N ILE A 135 -2.73 -6.36 19.90
CA ILE A 135 -2.39 -7.28 18.80
C ILE A 135 -3.20 -7.01 17.53
N VAL A 136 -2.49 -6.89 16.42
CA VAL A 136 -3.00 -6.85 15.05
C VAL A 136 -2.63 -8.14 14.33
N ILE A 137 -3.56 -8.64 13.53
CA ILE A 137 -3.39 -9.84 12.71
C ILE A 137 -3.60 -9.45 11.25
N LYS A 138 -2.55 -9.55 10.44
CA LYS A 138 -2.63 -9.40 8.98
C LYS A 138 -2.74 -10.78 8.34
N ALA A 139 -3.88 -11.04 7.71
CA ALA A 139 -4.18 -12.31 7.06
C ALA A 139 -3.95 -12.18 5.54
N ILE A 140 -3.14 -13.08 4.98
CA ILE A 140 -2.75 -13.07 3.57
C ILE A 140 -2.93 -14.47 2.98
N LYS A 141 -3.78 -14.59 1.95
CA LYS A 141 -4.00 -15.84 1.23
C LYS A 141 -2.95 -16.02 0.13
N ASN A 142 -2.33 -17.20 0.08
CA ASN A 142 -1.25 -17.56 -0.85
C ASN A 142 -0.08 -16.58 -0.78
N ALA A 143 0.37 -16.23 0.44
CA ALA A 143 1.56 -15.42 0.63
C ALA A 143 2.76 -16.05 -0.09
N LEU A 144 3.46 -15.27 -0.92
CA LEU A 144 4.62 -15.71 -1.70
C LEU A 144 5.91 -15.67 -0.88
N ASP A 145 6.01 -14.69 0.02
CA ASP A 145 7.14 -14.48 0.91
C ASP A 145 6.65 -13.87 2.24
N TYR A 146 7.57 -13.60 3.15
CA TYR A 146 7.30 -13.01 4.48
C TYR A 146 8.13 -11.73 4.74
N THR A 147 8.43 -10.97 3.69
CA THR A 147 9.30 -9.77 3.73
C THR A 147 8.85 -8.75 4.77
N GLU A 148 7.54 -8.57 4.92
CA GLU A 148 7.01 -7.68 5.95
C GLU A 148 7.44 -8.17 7.34
N TYR A 149 7.23 -9.44 7.65
CA TYR A 149 7.56 -10.00 8.95
C TYR A 149 9.05 -9.92 9.26
N THR A 150 9.90 -10.32 8.32
CA THR A 150 11.37 -10.27 8.48
C THR A 150 11.87 -8.83 8.57
N THR A 151 11.24 -7.88 7.86
CA THR A 151 11.54 -6.46 8.00
C THR A 151 11.16 -5.93 9.38
N LEU A 152 9.99 -6.29 9.92
CA LEU A 152 9.61 -5.89 11.27
C LEU A 152 10.59 -6.44 12.32
N GLN A 153 11.09 -7.68 12.15
CA GLN A 153 12.14 -8.23 13.01
C GLN A 153 13.46 -7.44 12.89
N TYR A 154 13.87 -7.13 11.65
CA TYR A 154 15.07 -6.33 11.42
C TYR A 154 14.96 -4.94 12.06
N LEU A 155 13.81 -4.28 11.92
CA LEU A 155 13.56 -2.97 12.52
C LEU A 155 13.57 -3.03 14.05
N GLU A 156 12.95 -4.04 14.64
CA GLU A 156 12.96 -4.22 16.11
C GLU A 156 14.38 -4.33 16.66
N VAL A 157 15.25 -5.09 16.00
CA VAL A 157 16.61 -5.33 16.48
C VAL A 157 17.57 -4.19 16.12
N HIS A 158 17.56 -3.74 14.86
CA HIS A 158 18.59 -2.85 14.32
C HIS A 158 18.17 -1.38 14.25
N LYS A 159 16.86 -1.10 14.27
CA LYS A 159 16.29 0.25 14.15
C LYS A 159 15.10 0.46 15.11
N PRO A 160 15.25 0.19 16.43
CA PRO A 160 14.13 0.20 17.38
C PRO A 160 13.46 1.58 17.55
N THR A 161 14.12 2.64 17.10
CA THR A 161 13.57 4.00 17.09
C THR A 161 12.62 4.27 15.93
N VAL A 162 12.66 3.44 14.87
CA VAL A 162 11.68 3.52 13.78
C VAL A 162 10.32 3.11 14.32
N PRO A 163 9.28 3.95 14.19
CA PRO A 163 7.95 3.65 14.70
C PRO A 163 7.28 2.66 13.75
N ALA A 164 7.61 1.37 13.84
CA ALA A 164 6.98 0.30 13.07
C ALA A 164 6.30 -0.71 14.02
N PRO A 165 5.27 -1.44 13.58
CA PRO A 165 4.72 -2.55 14.35
C PRO A 165 5.81 -3.53 14.80
N ARG A 166 5.70 -4.08 16.01
CA ARG A 166 6.62 -5.09 16.52
C ARG A 166 6.10 -6.49 16.25
N PRO A 167 6.89 -7.39 15.64
CA PRO A 167 6.44 -8.71 15.26
C PRO A 167 6.14 -9.56 16.51
N SER A 168 5.08 -10.35 16.48
CA SER A 168 4.64 -11.22 17.59
C SER A 168 4.45 -12.68 17.18
N GLY A 169 4.93 -13.04 15.99
CA GLY A 169 4.85 -14.40 15.44
C GLY A 169 4.18 -14.46 14.07
N LEU A 170 4.39 -15.59 13.39
CA LEU A 170 3.73 -15.89 12.12
C LEU A 170 3.25 -17.33 12.12
N LEU A 171 1.95 -17.50 11.89
CA LEU A 171 1.32 -18.80 11.75
C LEU A 171 0.69 -18.94 10.37
N ARG A 172 0.73 -20.15 9.81
CA ARG A 172 0.03 -20.48 8.58
C ARG A 172 -1.00 -21.57 8.85
N MET A 173 -2.24 -21.33 8.42
CA MET A 173 -3.29 -22.34 8.35
C MET A 173 -3.58 -22.62 6.87
N ARG A 174 -3.20 -23.81 6.39
CA ARG A 174 -3.27 -24.19 4.97
C ARG A 174 -2.62 -23.13 4.06
N ASP A 175 -3.42 -22.33 3.37
CA ASP A 175 -3.00 -21.33 2.39
C ASP A 175 -3.18 -19.89 2.89
N VAL A 176 -3.54 -19.69 4.16
CA VAL A 176 -3.64 -18.38 4.81
C VAL A 176 -2.52 -18.20 5.80
N SER A 177 -1.68 -17.19 5.56
CA SER A 177 -0.64 -16.73 6.49
C SER A 177 -1.18 -15.63 7.37
N LEU A 178 -0.86 -15.68 8.66
CA LEU A 178 -1.33 -14.79 9.71
C LEU A 178 -0.11 -14.20 10.40
N ILE A 179 0.17 -12.94 10.10
CA ILE A 179 1.24 -12.16 10.70
C ILE A 179 0.67 -11.46 11.94
N PHE A 180 1.22 -11.80 13.11
CA PHE A 180 0.87 -11.16 14.38
C PHE A 180 1.87 -10.04 14.66
N MET A 181 1.38 -8.87 15.04
CA MET A 181 2.21 -7.71 15.35
C MET A 181 1.51 -6.77 16.33
N THR A 182 2.25 -5.83 16.91
CA THR A 182 1.66 -4.84 17.82
C THR A 182 0.76 -3.86 17.07
N TYR A 183 -0.34 -3.47 17.69
CA TYR A 183 -1.17 -2.37 17.24
C TYR A 183 -0.42 -1.03 17.38
N THR A 184 -0.61 -0.15 16.40
CA THR A 184 -0.15 1.25 16.37
C THR A 184 -1.38 2.15 16.15
N SER A 185 -1.28 3.46 16.37
CA SER A 185 -2.43 4.39 16.26
C SER A 185 -3.24 4.19 14.97
N THR A 186 -4.56 4.30 15.04
CA THR A 186 -5.46 4.12 13.89
C THR A 186 -5.55 5.30 12.95
N THR A 187 -5.15 6.50 13.39
CA THR A 187 -5.24 7.69 12.54
C THR A 187 -4.07 7.67 11.56
N THR A 188 -4.36 7.46 10.28
CA THR A 188 -3.34 7.56 9.24
C THR A 188 -3.09 9.01 8.89
N LEU A 189 -1.91 9.31 8.34
CA LEU A 189 -1.59 10.61 7.80
C LEU A 189 -2.57 10.94 6.67
N ALA A 190 -2.97 9.97 5.84
CA ALA A 190 -4.00 10.15 4.81
C ALA A 190 -5.31 10.72 5.37
N ASP A 191 -5.75 10.26 6.54
CA ASP A 191 -7.01 10.69 7.16
C ASP A 191 -7.02 12.17 7.53
N ILE A 192 -5.84 12.76 7.76
CA ILE A 192 -5.69 14.14 8.23
C ILE A 192 -4.87 15.02 7.28
N TRP A 193 -4.27 14.47 6.22
CA TRP A 193 -3.29 15.12 5.36
C TRP A 193 -3.83 16.40 4.73
N ALA A 194 -5.08 16.35 4.25
CA ALA A 194 -5.77 17.50 3.66
C ALA A 194 -5.98 18.66 4.64
N GLY A 195 -5.86 18.42 5.96
CA GLY A 195 -6.00 19.42 7.02
C GLY A 195 -4.68 19.95 7.59
N LEU A 196 -3.52 19.49 7.10
CA LEU A 196 -2.20 19.89 7.62
C LEU A 196 -1.62 21.11 6.88
N ASP A 197 -0.94 22.00 7.61
CA ASP A 197 -0.23 23.13 7.02
C ASP A 197 1.16 22.75 6.46
N ILE A 198 1.77 23.66 5.69
CA ILE A 198 3.04 23.45 4.98
C ILE A 198 4.22 23.19 5.93
N SER A 199 4.19 23.74 7.14
CA SER A 199 5.33 23.69 8.08
C SER A 199 5.49 22.32 8.74
N GLN A 200 4.41 21.53 8.78
CA GLN A 200 4.32 20.27 9.52
C GLN A 200 4.88 19.05 8.77
N LYS A 201 5.29 19.20 7.51
CA LYS A 201 5.45 18.08 6.58
C LYS A 201 6.90 17.61 6.28
N ARG A 202 7.92 17.89 7.12
CA ARG A 202 9.35 17.56 6.80
C ARG A 202 10.12 16.87 7.95
N SER A 203 10.75 15.69 7.73
CA SER A 203 12.12 15.31 8.22
C SER A 203 12.53 13.80 8.10
N LEU A 204 13.87 13.59 8.00
CA LEU A 204 14.74 12.44 8.40
C LEU A 204 15.30 11.42 7.36
N SER A 205 16.57 10.97 7.58
CA SER A 205 17.36 10.02 6.73
C SER A 205 18.58 9.33 7.40
N HIS A 206 19.01 8.13 6.90
CA HIS A 206 20.35 7.43 7.06
C HIS A 206 20.33 5.97 6.45
N SER A 207 21.35 5.07 6.51
CA SER A 207 22.62 4.82 5.74
C SER A 207 22.84 3.27 5.55
N ASN A 208 23.95 2.78 4.93
CA ASN A 208 24.08 1.71 3.90
C ASN A 208 24.79 0.36 4.25
N GLY A 209 24.53 -0.76 3.51
CA GLY A 209 25.51 -1.88 3.35
C GLY A 209 25.08 -3.37 3.16
N THR A 210 24.03 -3.72 2.40
CA THR A 210 23.46 -5.10 2.34
C THR A 210 22.97 -5.51 0.93
N PRO A 211 22.85 -6.82 0.61
CA PRO A 211 22.27 -7.30 -0.67
C PRO A 211 20.91 -6.68 -0.93
N LEU A 212 20.58 -6.44 -2.20
CA LEU A 212 19.33 -5.74 -2.53
C LEU A 212 18.11 -6.65 -2.35
N GLY A 213 17.01 -6.05 -1.91
CA GLY A 213 15.75 -6.74 -1.67
C GLY A 213 15.42 -6.96 -0.19
N GLY A 214 14.46 -7.84 0.06
CA GLY A 214 13.97 -8.13 1.41
C GLY A 214 15.10 -8.52 2.37
N VAL A 215 15.00 -8.03 3.62
CA VAL A 215 16.08 -8.16 4.62
C VAL A 215 16.33 -9.61 5.06
N GLY A 216 15.37 -10.51 4.84
CA GLY A 216 15.48 -11.94 5.09
C GLY A 216 16.02 -12.72 3.89
N GLY A 217 16.46 -12.04 2.83
CA GLY A 217 16.93 -12.66 1.59
C GLY A 217 15.82 -12.99 0.60
N GLU A 218 14.64 -12.36 0.72
CA GLU A 218 13.49 -12.56 -0.17
C GLU A 218 13.70 -12.01 -1.58
N GLY A 219 14.80 -11.28 -1.80
CA GLY A 219 15.16 -10.68 -3.08
C GLY A 219 14.40 -9.39 -3.38
N CYS A 220 14.68 -8.83 -4.56
CA CYS A 220 14.10 -7.58 -5.01
C CYS A 220 12.66 -7.77 -5.48
N LYS A 221 11.79 -6.81 -5.15
CA LYS A 221 10.40 -6.75 -5.60
C LYS A 221 10.10 -5.43 -6.27
N ASP A 222 9.38 -5.48 -7.39
CA ASP A 222 8.86 -4.30 -8.07
C ASP A 222 7.43 -4.54 -8.53
N VAL A 223 6.50 -3.76 -7.99
CA VAL A 223 5.10 -3.69 -8.45
C VAL A 223 4.94 -2.51 -9.39
N ARG A 224 4.56 -2.81 -10.64
CA ARG A 224 4.05 -1.86 -11.63
C ARG A 224 2.68 -2.33 -12.12
N ARG A 225 2.59 -2.92 -13.31
CA ARG A 225 1.37 -3.63 -13.76
C ARG A 225 1.21 -4.99 -13.07
N HIS A 226 2.32 -5.68 -12.82
CA HIS A 226 2.38 -6.97 -12.15
C HIS A 226 3.55 -6.97 -11.16
N LEU A 227 3.45 -7.75 -10.09
CA LEU A 227 4.55 -7.98 -9.16
C LEU A 227 5.65 -8.77 -9.87
N ARG A 228 6.87 -8.24 -9.84
CA ARG A 228 8.10 -8.92 -10.24
C ARG A 228 8.91 -9.21 -9.00
N CYS A 229 9.48 -10.42 -8.92
CA CYS A 229 10.42 -10.82 -7.88
C CYS A 229 11.71 -11.29 -8.55
N SER A 230 12.87 -10.91 -8.01
CA SER A 230 14.15 -11.45 -8.47
C SER A 230 14.24 -12.93 -8.11
N THR A 231 14.66 -13.77 -9.04
CA THR A 231 14.92 -15.19 -8.77
C THR A 231 16.34 -15.44 -8.26
N GLU A 232 17.27 -14.54 -8.57
CA GLU A 232 18.68 -14.61 -8.18
C GLU A 232 19.07 -13.37 -7.36
N PRO A 233 20.06 -13.47 -6.45
CA PRO A 233 20.54 -12.34 -5.68
C PRO A 233 21.06 -11.19 -6.56
N ILE A 234 20.64 -9.96 -6.25
CA ILE A 234 21.10 -8.73 -6.92
C ILE A 234 22.04 -7.99 -5.97
N LEU A 235 23.29 -7.82 -6.38
CA LEU A 235 24.35 -7.26 -5.52
C LEU A 235 24.74 -5.83 -5.88
N ALA A 236 24.44 -5.39 -7.11
CA ALA A 236 24.81 -4.07 -7.59
C ALA A 236 23.60 -3.30 -8.15
N THR A 237 23.65 -1.98 -8.00
CA THR A 237 22.65 -1.04 -8.58
C THR A 237 22.51 -1.19 -10.09
N LYS A 238 23.60 -1.58 -10.79
CA LYS A 238 23.56 -1.85 -12.24
C LYS A 238 22.62 -3.00 -12.56
N ASP A 239 22.79 -4.14 -11.88
CA ASP A 239 21.98 -5.34 -12.08
C ASP A 239 20.53 -5.12 -11.64
N PHE A 240 20.30 -4.21 -10.68
CA PHE A 240 18.97 -3.79 -10.29
C PHE A 240 18.21 -3.08 -11.42
N LYS A 241 18.87 -2.27 -12.26
CA LYS A 241 18.24 -1.65 -13.43
C LYS A 241 17.79 -2.70 -14.45
N ASP A 242 18.62 -3.71 -14.68
CA ASP A 242 18.30 -4.81 -15.59
C ASP A 242 17.08 -5.60 -15.07
N PHE A 243 16.98 -5.80 -13.75
CA PHE A 243 15.81 -6.38 -13.10
C PHE A 243 14.53 -5.55 -13.28
N LEU A 244 14.60 -4.22 -13.14
CA LEU A 244 13.44 -3.34 -13.34
C LEU A 244 12.98 -3.34 -14.80
N PHE A 245 13.91 -3.49 -15.75
CA PHE A 245 13.65 -3.31 -17.16
C PHE A 245 14.19 -4.42 -18.09
N PRO A 246 13.83 -5.69 -17.88
CA PRO A 246 14.44 -6.84 -18.58
C PRO A 246 14.22 -6.85 -20.10
N SER A 247 13.18 -6.15 -20.56
CA SER A 247 12.82 -5.99 -21.98
C SER A 247 13.50 -4.83 -22.71
N LEU A 248 14.44 -4.11 -22.09
CA LEU A 248 15.27 -3.10 -22.80
C LEU A 248 16.30 -3.83 -23.68
N ARG A 249 15.81 -4.50 -24.73
CA ARG A 249 16.60 -5.32 -25.66
C ARG A 249 17.17 -4.52 -26.83
N ALA A 250 16.86 -3.22 -26.93
CA ALA A 250 17.35 -2.35 -28.00
C ALA A 250 18.62 -1.61 -27.52
N PRO A 251 19.82 -1.99 -27.99
CA PRO A 251 21.08 -1.43 -27.49
C PRO A 251 21.16 0.10 -27.64
N ILE A 252 20.58 0.64 -28.73
CA ILE A 252 20.54 2.09 -29.00
C ILE A 252 19.72 2.84 -27.93
N PHE A 253 18.61 2.26 -27.49
CA PHE A 253 17.77 2.91 -26.47
C PHE A 253 18.47 2.89 -25.11
N THR A 254 19.09 1.76 -24.74
CA THR A 254 19.90 1.67 -23.51
C THR A 254 21.05 2.66 -23.52
N GLU A 255 21.79 2.77 -24.64
CA GLU A 255 22.86 3.75 -24.81
C GLU A 255 22.34 5.18 -24.70
N PHE A 256 21.19 5.48 -25.30
CA PHE A 256 20.56 6.80 -25.21
C PHE A 256 20.20 7.17 -23.77
N ILE A 257 19.58 6.26 -23.03
CA ILE A 257 19.26 6.43 -21.61
C ILE A 257 20.53 6.59 -20.77
N ASP A 258 21.58 5.79 -21.02
CA ASP A 258 22.85 5.91 -20.29
C ASP A 258 23.54 7.25 -20.54
N ARG A 259 23.53 7.76 -21.79
CA ARG A 259 24.05 9.09 -22.10
C ARG A 259 23.24 10.21 -21.44
N LEU A 260 21.91 10.08 -21.41
CA LEU A 260 21.05 11.02 -20.67
C LEU A 260 21.35 10.97 -19.16
N CYS A 261 21.49 9.78 -18.58
CA CYS A 261 21.89 9.63 -17.17
C CYS A 261 23.20 10.36 -16.89
N GLN A 262 24.24 10.12 -17.69
CA GLN A 262 25.56 10.73 -17.52
C GLN A 262 25.53 12.26 -17.66
N SER A 263 24.63 12.78 -18.51
CA SER A 263 24.55 14.22 -18.79
C SER A 263 23.66 14.96 -17.79
N CYS A 264 22.64 14.30 -17.24
CA CYS A 264 21.59 14.93 -16.44
C CYS A 264 21.69 14.63 -14.94
N ILE A 265 22.46 13.63 -14.52
CA ILE A 265 22.62 13.24 -13.11
C ILE A 265 23.98 13.76 -12.62
N PRO A 266 24.03 14.54 -11.52
CA PRO A 266 25.28 14.98 -10.92
C PRO A 266 26.22 13.80 -10.63
N PRO A 267 27.55 13.94 -10.82
CA PRO A 267 28.50 12.85 -10.59
C PRO A 267 28.38 12.21 -9.20
N GLN A 268 28.08 13.02 -8.17
CA GLN A 268 27.91 12.55 -6.79
C GLN A 268 26.70 11.63 -6.60
N GLN A 269 25.71 11.70 -7.51
CA GLN A 269 24.53 10.85 -7.51
C GLN A 269 24.66 9.63 -8.44
N LEU A 270 25.76 9.52 -9.19
CA LEU A 270 26.09 8.28 -9.91
C LEU A 270 26.55 7.20 -8.92
N GLU A 271 27.12 7.59 -7.79
CA GLU A 271 27.44 6.72 -6.65
C GLU A 271 26.20 6.50 -5.77
N VAL A 272 25.25 5.72 -6.29
CA VAL A 272 24.00 5.46 -5.57
C VAL A 272 24.20 4.50 -4.41
N ARG A 273 23.73 4.90 -3.23
CA ARG A 273 23.78 4.10 -2.01
C ARG A 273 22.55 3.19 -1.86
N CYS A 274 22.78 1.90 -1.62
CA CYS A 274 21.78 0.90 -1.24
C CYS A 274 21.30 0.97 0.23
N VAL A 275 20.22 1.70 0.50
CA VAL A 275 19.66 1.94 1.83
C VAL A 275 18.44 1.06 2.09
N LEU A 276 18.03 0.89 3.36
CA LEU A 276 16.73 0.29 3.67
C LEU A 276 15.63 1.27 3.22
N THR A 277 14.78 0.82 2.30
CA THR A 277 13.60 1.55 1.83
C THR A 277 12.33 0.86 2.32
N HIS A 278 11.27 1.64 2.51
CA HIS A 278 9.92 1.18 2.78
C HIS A 278 9.28 0.57 1.52
N GLY A 279 9.47 1.21 0.36
CA GLY A 279 9.00 0.69 -0.94
C GLY A 279 7.50 0.89 -1.20
N ASP A 280 6.77 1.51 -0.27
CA ASP A 280 5.37 1.93 -0.41
C ASP A 280 5.05 3.10 0.55
N LEU A 281 5.95 4.08 0.60
CA LEU A 281 5.77 5.24 1.49
C LEU A 281 4.71 6.18 0.94
N ARG A 282 3.53 6.15 1.56
CA ARG A 282 2.37 6.98 1.21
C ARG A 282 1.58 7.36 2.46
N PRO A 283 0.72 8.39 2.41
CA PRO A 283 0.00 8.87 3.59
C PRO A 283 -0.78 7.77 4.35
N ASP A 284 -1.35 6.80 3.65
CA ASP A 284 -2.14 5.72 4.27
C ASP A 284 -1.28 4.75 5.11
N ASN A 285 0.02 4.70 4.82
CA ASN A 285 0.97 3.83 5.50
C ASN A 285 1.72 4.57 6.62
N ILE A 286 1.35 5.81 6.93
CA ILE A 286 1.92 6.58 8.04
C ILE A 286 0.81 6.79 9.05
N THR A 287 1.03 6.53 10.33
CA THR A 287 0.07 6.85 11.40
C THR A 287 0.58 7.97 12.28
N VAL A 288 -0.36 8.71 12.85
CA VAL A 288 -0.12 9.96 13.55
C VAL A 288 -1.00 10.05 14.79
N GLU A 289 -0.57 10.86 15.75
CA GLU A 289 -1.35 11.30 16.89
C GLU A 289 -1.30 12.82 17.00
N SER A 290 -2.44 13.41 17.37
CA SER A 290 -2.51 14.84 17.66
C SER A 290 -1.84 15.14 19.00
N SER A 291 -0.94 16.11 19.02
CA SER A 291 -0.36 16.69 20.22
C SER A 291 -1.16 17.94 20.65
N ASN A 292 -1.01 18.34 21.91
CA ASN A 292 -1.75 19.45 22.53
C ASN A 292 -1.58 20.81 21.80
N ASP A 293 -0.56 20.94 20.95
CA ASP A 293 -0.20 22.18 20.24
C ASP A 293 -0.55 22.17 18.73
N CYS A 294 -1.59 21.41 18.33
CA CYS A 294 -1.96 21.21 16.91
C CYS A 294 -0.82 20.62 16.05
N GLN A 295 0.20 20.04 16.67
CA GLN A 295 1.28 19.32 16.00
C GLN A 295 0.92 17.84 15.90
N PHE A 296 1.26 17.22 14.78
CA PHE A 296 1.08 15.79 14.61
C PHE A 296 2.41 15.08 14.82
N ARG A 297 2.39 14.09 15.70
CA ARG A 297 3.52 13.20 15.90
C ARG A 297 3.29 11.95 15.08
N ILE A 298 4.25 11.57 14.24
CA ILE A 298 4.24 10.26 13.59
C ILE A 298 4.37 9.18 14.66
N THR A 299 3.43 8.24 14.67
CA THR A 299 3.33 7.15 15.64
C THR A 299 3.48 5.77 15.01
N GLY A 300 3.46 5.68 13.67
CA GLY A 300 3.65 4.43 12.97
C GLY A 300 3.99 4.57 11.48
N LEU A 301 4.72 3.60 10.97
CA LEU A 301 4.96 3.29 9.57
C LEU A 301 4.49 1.85 9.34
N LEU A 302 3.51 1.67 8.46
CA LEU A 302 2.76 0.44 8.21
C LEU A 302 3.07 -0.14 6.84
N ASP A 303 2.74 -1.42 6.65
CA ASP A 303 2.81 -2.12 5.35
C ASP A 303 4.22 -2.18 4.73
N TRP A 304 5.13 -2.83 5.45
CA TRP A 304 6.51 -3.09 5.01
C TRP A 304 6.61 -4.27 4.01
N GLU A 305 5.58 -4.52 3.20
CA GLU A 305 5.55 -5.72 2.34
C GLU A 305 6.46 -5.62 1.10
N TYR A 306 6.85 -4.40 0.73
CA TYR A 306 7.76 -4.11 -0.39
C TYR A 306 9.10 -3.54 0.05
N SER A 307 9.37 -3.55 1.36
CA SER A 307 10.61 -3.01 1.90
C SER A 307 11.81 -3.89 1.57
N GLY A 308 12.98 -3.29 1.71
CA GLY A 308 14.24 -3.98 1.46
C GLY A 308 15.38 -3.01 1.28
N PHE A 309 16.58 -3.54 1.06
CA PHE A 309 17.69 -2.69 0.66
C PHE A 309 17.58 -2.39 -0.83
N TYR A 310 17.46 -1.12 -1.18
CA TYR A 310 17.33 -0.67 -2.55
C TYR A 310 18.16 0.60 -2.77
N PRO A 311 18.50 0.94 -4.02
CA PRO A 311 19.13 2.22 -4.33
C PRO A 311 18.30 3.38 -3.75
N GLU A 312 18.92 4.38 -3.12
CA GLU A 312 18.23 5.46 -2.39
C GLU A 312 17.19 6.25 -3.22
N TYR A 313 17.40 6.37 -4.54
CA TYR A 313 16.41 6.97 -5.44
C TYR A 313 15.12 6.14 -5.57
N HIS A 314 15.16 4.85 -5.25
CA HIS A 314 14.03 3.93 -5.43
C HIS A 314 12.87 4.28 -4.51
N GLU A 315 13.14 4.78 -3.30
CA GLU A 315 12.08 5.24 -2.39
C GLU A 315 11.27 6.39 -3.00
N LEU A 316 11.92 7.36 -3.66
CA LEU A 316 11.20 8.42 -4.39
C LEU A 316 10.33 7.79 -5.49
N ILE A 317 10.89 6.89 -6.31
CA ILE A 317 10.14 6.23 -7.39
C ILE A 317 8.88 5.57 -6.85
N LYS A 318 8.99 4.77 -5.79
CA LYS A 318 7.84 4.07 -5.21
C LYS A 318 6.86 5.02 -4.53
N SER A 319 7.35 6.05 -3.83
CA SER A 319 6.52 7.08 -3.21
C SER A 319 5.68 7.85 -4.23
N MET A 320 6.17 7.96 -5.46
CA MET A 320 5.54 8.68 -6.58
C MET A 320 4.65 7.78 -7.47
N ASN A 321 4.54 6.48 -7.19
CA ASN A 321 3.79 5.53 -8.04
C ASN A 321 2.33 5.90 -8.26
N SER A 322 1.72 6.59 -7.29
CA SER A 322 0.30 7.00 -7.36
C SER A 322 0.12 8.39 -7.96
N LEU A 323 1.20 9.08 -8.36
CA LEU A 323 1.10 10.39 -8.99
C LEU A 323 0.38 10.25 -10.34
N SER A 324 -0.73 10.94 -10.48
CA SER A 324 -1.54 10.93 -11.69
C SER A 324 -1.81 12.35 -12.15
N SER A 325 -1.76 12.59 -13.47
CA SER A 325 -2.19 13.87 -14.05
C SER A 325 -3.69 14.15 -13.86
N ALA A 326 -4.46 13.17 -13.39
CA ALA A 326 -5.89 13.28 -13.18
C ALA A 326 -6.31 13.70 -11.75
N VAL A 327 -5.37 13.74 -10.80
CA VAL A 327 -5.64 14.04 -9.38
C VAL A 327 -4.62 15.06 -8.88
N ASP A 328 -5.09 16.18 -8.34
CA ASP A 328 -4.25 17.19 -7.69
C ASP A 328 -3.99 16.75 -6.24
N ASP A 329 -2.94 15.95 -6.06
CA ASP A 329 -2.48 15.45 -4.76
C ASP A 329 -1.17 16.15 -4.38
N ASP A 330 -1.22 16.91 -3.28
CA ASP A 330 -0.10 17.74 -2.84
C ASP A 330 0.96 16.95 -2.07
N TRP A 331 0.72 15.67 -1.72
CA TRP A 331 1.65 14.78 -1.00
C TRP A 331 3.07 14.85 -1.56
N TYR A 332 3.18 14.79 -2.89
CA TYR A 332 4.45 14.75 -3.60
C TYR A 332 5.30 16.02 -3.46
N ARG A 333 4.70 17.13 -3.01
CA ARG A 333 5.43 18.38 -2.71
C ARG A 333 6.12 18.36 -1.35
N PHE A 334 5.77 17.39 -0.51
CA PHE A 334 6.21 17.34 0.89
C PHE A 334 6.99 16.06 1.21
N LEU A 335 7.51 15.39 0.19
CA LEU A 335 8.45 14.31 0.41
C LEU A 335 9.67 14.83 1.19
N PRO A 336 10.21 14.05 2.15
CA PRO A 336 11.41 14.41 2.88
C PRO A 336 12.57 14.72 1.95
N GLU A 337 13.43 15.67 2.34
CA GLU A 337 14.60 16.10 1.56
C GLU A 337 15.47 14.92 1.09
N CYS A 338 15.55 13.86 1.89
CA CYS A 338 16.35 12.69 1.60
C CYS A 338 15.86 11.87 0.41
N ILE A 339 14.61 12.05 -0.03
CA ILE A 339 13.98 11.41 -1.18
C ILE A 339 13.29 12.44 -2.08
N SER A 340 13.75 13.70 -2.08
CA SER A 340 13.05 14.77 -2.79
C SER A 340 13.28 14.75 -4.31
N LEU A 341 12.42 15.47 -5.04
CA LEU A 341 12.54 15.65 -6.50
C LEU A 341 13.81 16.40 -6.91
N GLU A 342 14.28 17.33 -6.08
CA GLU A 342 15.55 18.03 -6.34
C GLU A 342 16.73 17.07 -6.28
N ARG A 343 16.64 16.04 -5.42
CA ARG A 343 17.70 15.05 -5.28
C ARG A 343 17.58 13.93 -6.30
N TYR A 344 16.40 13.33 -6.53
CA TYR A 344 16.27 12.15 -7.40
C TYR A 344 15.25 12.30 -8.53
N GLY A 345 14.77 13.51 -8.83
CA GLY A 345 13.76 13.74 -9.86
C GLY A 345 14.19 13.30 -11.27
N MET A 346 15.48 13.38 -11.60
CA MET A 346 15.99 12.86 -12.86
C MET A 346 15.92 11.32 -12.92
N TRP A 347 16.25 10.63 -11.81
CA TRP A 347 16.10 9.19 -11.69
C TRP A 347 14.64 8.77 -11.84
N TRP A 348 13.72 9.51 -11.22
CA TRP A 348 12.29 9.30 -11.38
C TRP A 348 11.83 9.50 -12.83
N LEU A 349 12.25 10.58 -13.49
CA LEU A 349 11.87 10.86 -14.88
C LEU A 349 12.36 9.78 -15.84
N LEU A 350 13.58 9.29 -15.63
CA LEU A 350 14.15 8.20 -16.42
C LEU A 350 13.40 6.88 -16.21
N ASP A 351 13.05 6.55 -14.96
CA ASP A 351 12.23 5.36 -14.66
C ASP A 351 10.84 5.48 -15.29
N TYR A 352 10.20 6.64 -15.15
CA TYR A 352 8.91 6.96 -15.76
C TYR A 352 8.94 6.83 -17.29
N ALA A 353 9.94 7.43 -17.94
CA ALA A 353 10.12 7.33 -19.38
C ALA A 353 10.29 5.87 -19.81
N GLN A 354 11.21 5.13 -19.18
CA GLN A 354 11.44 3.71 -19.48
C GLN A 354 10.20 2.83 -19.22
N GLY A 355 9.37 3.19 -18.24
CA GLY A 355 8.10 2.53 -17.95
C GLY A 355 7.04 2.80 -19.02
N ALA A 356 6.92 4.05 -19.47
CA ALA A 356 5.96 4.47 -20.48
C ALA A 356 6.23 3.82 -21.87
N PHE A 357 7.48 3.55 -22.22
CA PHE A 357 7.82 2.85 -23.47
C PHE A 357 7.50 1.34 -23.47
N LYS A 358 7.08 0.78 -22.33
CA LYS A 358 6.68 -0.63 -22.21
C LYS A 358 5.15 -0.80 -22.11
N GLU A 359 4.41 0.24 -22.44
CA GLU A 359 2.95 0.20 -22.40
C GLU A 359 2.31 -0.67 -23.49
#